data_AF-A0A8J4G955-F1
#
_entry.id   AF-A0A8J4G955-F1
#
_cell.length_a   1.000
_cell.length_b   1.000
_cell.length_c   1.000
_cell.angle_alpha   90.00
_cell.angle_beta   90.00
_cell.angle_gamma   90.00
#
_symmetry.space_group_name_H-M   'P 1'
#
loop_
_entity.id
_entity.type
_entity.pdbx_description
1 polymer ?
#
loop_
_entity_poly.entity_id
_entity_poly.type
_entity_poly.pdbx_seq_one_letter_code
_entity_poly.pdbx_strand_id
1 'polypeptide(L)'
;HCHKTFDHARWSKEDMPYTVQHTLGFEPWGILWRLRDPGYDERFRGWLYDKQTHVEALARKHRYTFTVLPDLWVLHRPHKKVAIVQIYRKSANTTGEGSGDVEALLRPIVLSNGKNTTVYTAYRHHMDSMRRNLRSSFAAHKPYEPQQNAQFLHCKSVLPWWQQQA
;
A
#
# COMPACT_ATOMS: atom_id res chain seq x y z
N HIS A 1 -3.75 -7.98 10.84
CA HIS A 1 -2.37 -7.60 11.18
C HIS A 1 -1.68 -7.16 9.89
N CYS A 2 -1.23 -5.90 9.76
CA CYS A 2 -0.66 -5.36 8.50
C CYS A 2 0.82 -5.70 8.29
N HIS A 3 1.33 -6.65 9.07
CA HIS A 3 2.69 -7.16 9.01
C HIS A 3 2.57 -8.66 9.23
N LYS A 4 1.95 -9.39 8.30
CA LYS A 4 1.96 -10.85 8.44
C LYS A 4 3.43 -11.25 8.42
N THR A 5 3.82 -11.99 9.46
CA THR A 5 5.21 -12.18 9.86
C THR A 5 5.97 -12.84 8.73
N PHE A 6 6.81 -12.05 8.07
CA PHE A 6 7.95 -12.58 7.36
C PHE A 6 8.73 -13.44 8.36
N ASP A 7 9.13 -14.63 7.95
CA ASP A 7 9.85 -15.54 8.85
C ASP A 7 11.29 -15.07 9.00
N HIS A 8 11.49 -14.13 9.92
CA HIS A 8 12.80 -13.55 10.22
C HIS A 8 13.78 -14.61 10.75
N ALA A 9 13.28 -15.66 11.42
CA ALA A 9 14.11 -16.73 11.96
C ALA A 9 14.64 -17.65 10.85
N ARG A 10 13.82 -17.93 9.83
CA ARG A 10 14.28 -18.59 8.61
C ARG A 10 15.26 -17.71 7.85
N TRP A 11 14.88 -16.45 7.60
CA TRP A 11 15.73 -15.52 6.84
C TRP A 11 17.12 -15.36 7.44
N SER A 12 17.24 -15.28 8.77
CA SER A 12 18.53 -15.13 9.46
C SER A 12 19.43 -16.38 9.46
N LYS A 13 18.95 -17.52 8.93
CA LYS A 13 19.64 -18.81 8.97
C LYS A 13 19.86 -19.43 7.59
N GLU A 14 19.18 -18.94 6.58
CA GLU A 14 19.31 -19.44 5.22
C GLU A 14 20.46 -18.72 4.54
N ASP A 15 21.30 -19.46 3.83
CA ASP A 15 22.39 -18.90 3.02
C ASP A 15 22.05 -18.92 1.51
N MET A 16 20.90 -19.49 1.15
CA MET A 16 20.47 -19.67 -0.24
C MET A 16 19.15 -18.94 -0.52
N PRO A 17 18.98 -18.34 -1.72
CA PRO A 17 17.71 -17.76 -2.13
C PRO A 17 16.55 -18.74 -2.02
N TYR A 18 15.43 -18.30 -1.47
CA TYR A 18 14.24 -19.14 -1.32
C TYR A 18 12.96 -18.42 -1.73
N THR A 19 12.04 -19.18 -2.30
CA THR A 19 10.74 -18.65 -2.72
C THR A 19 9.78 -18.58 -1.53
N VAL A 20 9.00 -17.52 -1.48
CA VAL A 20 7.89 -17.36 -0.53
C VAL A 20 6.57 -17.16 -1.25
N GLN A 21 5.50 -17.71 -0.69
CA GLN A 21 4.17 -17.48 -1.20
C GLN A 21 3.63 -16.16 -0.65
N HIS A 22 3.05 -15.35 -1.54
CA HIS A 22 2.35 -14.15 -1.14
C HIS A 22 1.16 -14.50 -0.23
N THR A 23 1.00 -13.74 0.85
CA THR A 23 -0.14 -13.88 1.76
C THR A 23 -0.77 -12.51 2.04
N LEU A 24 -1.99 -12.50 2.56
CA LEU A 24 -2.72 -11.27 2.82
C LEU A 24 -1.97 -10.35 3.78
N GLY A 25 -1.70 -9.11 3.36
CA GLY A 25 -0.95 -8.13 4.16
C GLY A 25 0.56 -8.38 4.18
N PHE A 26 1.07 -9.18 3.23
CA PHE A 26 2.49 -9.32 2.99
C PHE A 26 3.03 -8.08 2.27
N GLU A 27 4.02 -7.42 2.88
CA GLU A 27 4.55 -6.13 2.40
C GLU A 27 6.08 -6.08 2.40
N PRO A 28 6.74 -6.92 1.58
CA PRO A 28 8.20 -6.97 1.52
C PRO A 28 8.76 -5.65 0.99
N TRP A 29 9.98 -5.31 1.38
CA TRP A 29 10.82 -4.45 0.55
C TRP A 29 11.46 -5.34 -0.53
N GLY A 30 11.53 -4.86 -1.76
CA GLY A 30 12.00 -5.68 -2.86
C GLY A 30 12.44 -4.84 -4.05
N ILE A 31 13.11 -5.49 -4.98
CA ILE A 31 13.56 -4.92 -6.24
C ILE A 31 12.78 -5.62 -7.35
N LEU A 32 12.32 -4.83 -8.31
CA LEU A 32 11.60 -5.31 -9.48
C LEU A 32 12.23 -4.68 -10.72
N TRP A 33 12.28 -5.43 -11.82
CA TRP A 33 12.73 -4.86 -13.09
C TRP A 33 11.76 -3.77 -13.53
N ARG A 34 12.29 -2.56 -13.64
CA ARG A 34 11.54 -1.33 -13.90
C ARG A 34 10.56 -1.42 -15.08
N LEU A 35 10.96 -2.07 -16.18
CA LEU A 35 10.11 -2.23 -17.38
C LEU A 35 8.99 -3.26 -17.22
N ARG A 36 9.09 -4.10 -16.19
CA ARG A 36 8.12 -5.12 -15.82
C ARG A 36 7.22 -4.69 -14.66
N ASP A 37 7.52 -3.57 -14.04
CA ASP A 37 6.69 -3.01 -12.98
C ASP A 37 5.41 -2.41 -13.57
N PRO A 38 4.22 -2.98 -13.24
CA PRO A 38 2.95 -2.39 -13.65
C PRO A 38 2.71 -1.03 -12.98
N GLY A 39 3.46 -0.68 -11.93
CA GLY A 39 3.35 0.57 -11.18
C GLY A 39 2.26 0.53 -10.11
N TYR A 40 2.30 1.53 -9.23
CA TYR A 40 1.29 1.73 -8.20
C TYR A 40 -0.03 2.23 -8.80
N ASP A 41 -1.13 1.82 -8.18
CA ASP A 41 -2.47 2.27 -8.52
C ASP A 41 -2.78 3.57 -7.76
N GLU A 42 -2.86 4.68 -8.50
CA GLU A 42 -3.00 6.03 -7.97
C GLU A 42 -4.23 6.21 -7.10
N ARG A 43 -5.25 5.36 -7.25
CA ARG A 43 -6.44 5.36 -6.40
C ARG A 43 -6.11 5.11 -4.93
N PHE A 44 -5.02 4.42 -4.64
CA PHE A 44 -4.54 4.14 -3.27
C PHE A 44 -3.45 5.13 -2.81
N ARG A 45 -3.16 6.18 -3.58
CA ARG A 45 -2.16 7.18 -3.23
C ARG A 45 -2.50 7.89 -1.92
N GLY A 46 -1.47 8.18 -1.13
CA GLY A 46 -1.54 9.05 0.04
C GLY A 46 -1.60 8.29 1.36
N TRP A 47 -2.61 7.46 1.57
CA TRP A 47 -2.73 6.69 2.82
C TRP A 47 -3.58 5.43 2.68
N LEU A 48 -3.04 4.31 3.20
CA LEU A 48 -3.56 2.94 3.17
C LEU A 48 -3.46 2.23 1.83
N TYR A 49 -3.08 0.94 1.89
CA TYR A 49 -3.24 -0.04 0.82
C TYR A 49 -2.41 0.14 -0.45
N ASP A 50 -1.69 1.24 -0.63
CA ASP A 50 -0.81 1.46 -1.78
C ASP A 50 0.18 0.29 -2.00
N LYS A 51 1.07 0.07 -1.03
CA LYS A 51 2.04 -1.04 -1.06
C LYS A 51 1.37 -2.42 -1.04
N GLN A 52 0.36 -2.61 -0.19
CA GLN A 52 -0.35 -3.90 -0.11
C GLN A 52 -1.00 -4.29 -1.44
N THR A 53 -1.63 -3.34 -2.13
CA THR A 53 -2.38 -3.61 -3.38
C THR A 53 -1.46 -3.82 -4.56
N HIS A 54 -0.34 -3.09 -4.63
CA HIS A 54 0.71 -3.34 -5.62
C HIS A 54 1.32 -4.73 -5.46
N VAL A 55 1.76 -5.10 -4.25
CA VAL A 55 2.33 -6.43 -3.98
C VAL A 55 1.30 -7.54 -4.23
N GLU A 56 0.05 -7.35 -3.83
CA GLU A 56 -1.03 -8.31 -4.09
C GLU A 56 -1.32 -8.46 -5.59
N ALA A 57 -1.27 -7.37 -6.37
CA ALA A 57 -1.41 -7.40 -7.82
C ALA A 57 -0.26 -8.14 -8.50
N LEU A 58 1.00 -7.88 -8.10
CA LEU A 58 2.17 -8.61 -8.60
C LEU A 58 1.99 -10.13 -8.40
N ALA A 59 1.55 -10.55 -7.21
CA ALA A 59 1.33 -11.95 -6.89
C ALA A 59 0.16 -12.57 -7.67
N ARG A 60 -1.02 -11.93 -7.64
CA ARG A 60 -2.28 -12.56 -8.08
C ARG A 60 -2.61 -12.26 -9.53
N LYS A 61 -2.35 -11.05 -10.01
CA LYS A 61 -2.65 -10.62 -11.38
C LYS A 61 -1.50 -10.93 -12.33
N HIS A 62 -0.29 -10.54 -11.96
CA HIS A 62 0.88 -10.67 -12.84
C HIS A 62 1.71 -11.94 -12.57
N ARG A 63 1.33 -12.75 -11.57
CA ARG A 63 1.91 -14.07 -11.27
C ARG A 63 3.43 -14.04 -11.01
N TYR A 64 3.88 -13.02 -10.31
CA TYR A 64 5.28 -12.92 -9.88
C TYR A 64 5.61 -13.93 -8.80
N THR A 65 6.82 -14.49 -8.91
CA THR A 65 7.45 -15.26 -7.85
C THR A 65 8.21 -14.31 -6.92
N PHE A 66 8.02 -14.48 -5.61
CA PHE A 66 8.74 -13.71 -4.60
C PHE A 66 9.92 -14.53 -4.09
N THR A 67 11.13 -14.07 -4.35
CA THR A 67 12.37 -14.69 -3.89
C THR A 67 13.01 -13.83 -2.82
N VAL A 68 13.28 -14.44 -1.66
CA VAL A 68 14.09 -13.84 -0.61
C VAL A 68 15.55 -14.06 -0.93
N LEU A 69 16.35 -13.01 -0.76
CA LEU A 69 17.80 -13.05 -0.89
C LEU A 69 18.39 -12.86 0.52
N PRO A 70 18.86 -13.95 1.17
CA PRO A 70 19.26 -13.87 2.57
C PRO A 70 20.41 -12.91 2.86
N ASP A 71 21.33 -12.75 1.90
CA ASP A 71 22.50 -11.89 2.02
C ASP A 71 22.20 -10.39 1.83
N LEU A 72 20.97 -10.02 1.47
CA LEU A 72 20.59 -8.63 1.21
C LEU A 72 19.73 -8.07 2.34
N TRP A 73 20.21 -6.98 2.93
CA TRP A 73 19.59 -6.36 4.09
C TRP A 73 19.10 -4.94 3.77
N VAL A 74 17.87 -4.65 4.17
CA VAL A 74 17.31 -3.28 4.14
C VAL A 74 17.04 -2.86 5.57
N LEU A 75 17.79 -1.86 6.04
CA LEU A 75 17.59 -1.29 7.37
C LEU A 75 16.53 -0.18 7.32
N HIS A 76 15.35 -0.47 7.85
CA HIS A 76 14.32 0.55 8.07
C HIS A 76 14.60 1.31 9.36
N ARG A 77 14.93 2.60 9.25
CA ARG A 77 15.05 3.46 10.44
C ARG A 77 13.66 3.84 10.96
N PRO A 78 13.38 3.65 12.26
CA PRO A 78 12.15 4.14 12.86
C PRO A 78 11.96 5.62 12.59
N HIS A 79 10.74 5.99 12.19
CA HIS A 79 10.35 7.37 11.98
C HIS A 79 9.08 7.69 12.77
N LYS A 80 8.84 8.99 12.99
CA LYS A 80 7.59 9.45 13.61
C LYS A 80 6.41 8.94 12.78
N LYS A 81 5.36 8.47 13.45
CA LYS A 81 4.12 8.07 12.77
C LYS A 81 3.54 9.28 12.04
N VAL A 82 2.98 9.05 10.86
CA VAL A 82 2.26 10.08 10.11
C VAL A 82 1.14 10.68 10.97
N ALA A 83 0.87 11.98 10.79
CA ALA A 83 -0.10 12.73 11.59
C ALA A 83 -1.42 11.97 11.73
N ILE A 84 -1.97 11.46 10.63
CA ILE A 84 -3.24 10.72 10.61
C ILE A 84 -3.31 9.49 11.54
N VAL A 85 -2.18 8.80 11.75
CA VAL A 85 -2.12 7.66 12.68
C VAL A 85 -2.02 8.13 14.13
N GLN A 86 -1.37 9.27 14.39
CA GLN A 86 -1.34 9.89 15.71
C GLN A 86 -2.73 10.40 16.11
N ILE A 87 -3.46 10.99 15.15
CA ILE A 87 -4.85 11.44 15.28
C ILE A 87 -5.76 10.27 15.69
N TYR A 88 -5.74 9.17 14.94
CA TYR A 88 -6.56 7.99 15.24
C TYR A 88 -6.34 7.44 16.65
N ARG A 89 -5.08 7.45 17.12
CA ARG A 89 -4.73 6.97 18.46
C ARG A 89 -5.16 7.93 19.57
N LYS A 90 -5.15 9.24 19.31
CA LYS A 90 -5.59 10.26 20.25
C LYS A 90 -7.12 10.34 20.35
N SER A 91 -7.84 10.27 19.23
CA SER A 91 -9.31 10.24 19.22
C SER A 91 -9.90 9.01 19.92
N ALA A 92 -9.13 7.90 19.96
CA ALA A 92 -9.50 6.71 20.73
C ALA A 92 -9.28 6.87 22.25
N ASN A 93 -8.49 7.86 22.69
CA ASN A 93 -8.03 7.99 24.08
C ASN A 93 -8.47 9.27 24.81
N THR A 94 -8.76 10.41 24.17
CA THR A 94 -9.25 11.61 24.90
C THR A 94 -9.74 12.76 24.01
N THR A 95 -10.74 13.47 24.51
CA THR A 95 -11.37 14.73 24.03
C THR A 95 -10.46 15.96 24.20
N GLY A 96 -9.32 16.02 23.51
CA GLY A 96 -8.33 17.10 23.70
C GLY A 96 -7.79 17.69 22.39
N GLU A 97 -7.80 19.02 22.34
CA GLU A 97 -7.45 19.94 21.24
C GLU A 97 -6.21 19.51 20.41
N GLY A 98 -6.44 19.25 19.12
CA GLY A 98 -5.40 19.02 18.11
C GLY A 98 -5.12 20.27 17.27
N SER A 99 -3.95 20.34 16.62
CA SER A 99 -3.59 21.45 15.71
C SER A 99 -4.64 21.62 14.60
N GLY A 100 -4.89 22.85 14.15
CA GLY A 100 -6.07 23.20 13.33
C GLY A 100 -6.41 22.28 12.14
N ASP A 101 -5.42 21.77 11.41
CA ASP A 101 -5.63 20.85 10.27
C ASP A 101 -6.06 19.43 10.69
N VAL A 102 -5.66 19.01 11.90
CA VAL A 102 -6.01 17.72 12.50
C VAL A 102 -7.47 17.70 12.94
N GLU A 103 -7.95 18.81 13.50
CA GLU A 103 -9.33 18.93 13.95
C GLU A 103 -10.30 18.83 12.78
N ALA A 104 -9.93 19.38 11.61
CA ALA A 104 -10.73 19.31 10.39
C ALA A 104 -11.02 17.87 9.93
N LEU A 105 -10.09 16.92 10.13
CA LEU A 105 -10.27 15.52 9.73
C LEU A 105 -11.11 14.71 10.72
N LEU A 106 -11.17 15.17 11.97
CA LEU A 106 -11.98 14.59 13.05
C LEU A 106 -13.36 15.23 13.19
N ARG A 107 -13.59 16.38 12.55
CA ARG A 107 -14.90 17.03 12.54
C ARG A 107 -15.98 16.08 12.01
N PRO A 108 -17.13 15.98 12.70
CA PRO A 108 -18.27 15.26 12.19
C PRO A 108 -18.73 15.86 10.86
N ILE A 109 -18.91 15.00 9.86
CA ILE A 109 -19.60 15.29 8.63
C ILE A 109 -20.89 14.47 8.58
N VAL A 110 -21.94 15.04 8.00
CA VAL A 110 -23.19 14.34 7.74
C VAL A 110 -23.09 13.74 6.35
N LEU A 111 -23.17 12.42 6.25
CA LEU A 111 -23.22 11.72 4.97
C LEU A 111 -24.57 11.97 4.28
N SER A 112 -24.65 11.76 2.97
CA SER A 112 -25.89 11.87 2.19
C SER A 112 -27.03 10.97 2.68
N ASN A 113 -26.72 9.92 3.45
CA ASN A 113 -27.68 9.02 4.09
C ASN A 113 -28.09 9.46 5.51
N GLY A 114 -27.74 10.68 5.93
CA GLY A 114 -28.07 11.25 7.23
C GLY A 114 -27.23 10.75 8.41
N LYS A 115 -26.24 9.86 8.17
CA LYS A 115 -25.38 9.35 9.24
C LYS A 115 -24.23 10.31 9.53
N ASN A 116 -23.97 10.56 10.81
CA ASN A 116 -22.79 11.28 11.26
C ASN A 116 -21.56 10.37 11.20
N THR A 117 -20.47 10.86 10.63
CA THR A 117 -19.17 10.19 10.62
C THR A 117 -18.05 11.23 10.63
N THR A 118 -16.79 10.81 10.66
CA THR A 118 -15.65 11.73 10.46
C THR A 118 -15.11 11.58 9.05
N VAL A 119 -14.44 12.60 8.52
CA VAL A 119 -13.75 12.54 7.21
C VAL A 119 -12.80 11.35 7.18
N TYR A 120 -12.08 11.11 8.28
CA TYR A 120 -11.20 9.95 8.43
C TYR A 120 -11.94 8.61 8.28
N THR A 121 -13.05 8.42 8.99
CA THR A 121 -13.81 7.16 8.97
C THR A 121 -14.42 6.92 7.60
N ALA A 122 -14.97 7.97 6.97
CA ALA A 122 -15.46 7.92 5.60
C ALA A 122 -14.36 7.52 4.61
N TYR A 123 -13.19 8.16 4.69
CA TYR A 123 -12.03 7.83 3.84
C TYR A 123 -11.58 6.37 4.04
N ARG A 124 -11.48 5.91 5.29
CA ARG A 124 -11.08 4.53 5.59
C ARG A 124 -12.06 3.50 5.02
N HIS A 125 -13.37 3.74 5.17
CA HIS A 125 -14.40 2.88 4.58
C HIS A 125 -14.34 2.87 3.05
N HIS A 126 -14.09 4.03 2.44
CA HIS A 126 -13.87 4.14 1.01
C HIS A 126 -12.66 3.31 0.56
N MET A 127 -11.51 3.44 1.23
CA MET A 127 -10.31 2.64 0.96
C MET A 127 -10.55 1.13 1.14
N ASP A 128 -11.26 0.72 2.19
CA ASP A 128 -11.61 -0.67 2.41
C ASP A 128 -12.57 -1.22 1.35
N SER A 129 -13.51 -0.40 0.87
CA SER A 129 -14.38 -0.74 -0.25
C SER A 129 -13.58 -0.91 -1.54
N MET A 130 -12.72 0.05 -1.88
CA MET A 130 -11.88 -0.04 -3.09
C MET A 130 -10.98 -1.26 -3.08
N ARG A 131 -10.31 -1.56 -1.95
CA ARG A 131 -9.47 -2.76 -1.81
C ARG A 131 -10.28 -4.05 -1.97
N ARG A 132 -11.51 -4.12 -1.45
CA ARG A 132 -12.39 -5.28 -1.65
C ARG A 132 -12.80 -5.43 -3.12
N ASN A 133 -13.15 -4.33 -3.78
CA ASN A 133 -13.50 -4.33 -5.20
C ASN A 133 -12.31 -4.80 -6.05
N LEU A 134 -11.11 -4.28 -5.77
CA LEU A 134 -9.87 -4.73 -6.41
C LEU A 134 -9.69 -6.25 -6.27
N ARG A 135 -9.79 -6.79 -5.07
CA ARG A 135 -9.65 -8.23 -4.82
C ARG A 135 -10.70 -9.07 -5.54
N SER A 136 -11.93 -8.57 -5.63
CA SER A 136 -12.98 -9.25 -6.38
C SER A 136 -12.63 -9.32 -7.87
N SER A 137 -11.95 -8.30 -8.41
CA SER A 137 -11.49 -8.30 -9.81
C SER A 137 -10.43 -9.39 -10.07
N PHE A 138 -9.52 -9.62 -9.11
CA PHE A 138 -8.54 -10.70 -9.18
C PHE A 138 -9.19 -12.08 -9.18
N ALA A 139 -10.19 -12.29 -8.31
CA ALA A 139 -10.89 -13.57 -8.22
C ALA A 139 -11.72 -13.85 -9.49
N ALA A 140 -12.38 -12.83 -10.03
CA ALA A 140 -13.22 -12.94 -11.22
C ALA A 140 -12.43 -12.94 -12.54
N HIS A 141 -11.09 -13.02 -12.50
CA HIS A 141 -10.21 -12.92 -13.68
C HIS A 141 -10.48 -11.68 -14.55
N LYS A 142 -11.03 -10.62 -13.94
CA LYS A 142 -11.30 -9.37 -14.66
C LYS A 142 -9.98 -8.70 -15.05
N PRO A 143 -9.98 -7.90 -16.13
CA PRO A 143 -8.86 -7.03 -16.40
C PRO A 143 -8.71 -6.06 -15.21
N TYR A 144 -7.55 -6.10 -14.58
CA TYR A 144 -7.10 -5.10 -13.62
C TYR A 144 -5.79 -4.60 -14.16
N GLU A 145 -5.69 -3.29 -14.29
CA GLU A 145 -4.45 -2.56 -14.48
C GLU A 145 -4.44 -1.41 -13.46
N PRO A 146 -3.28 -1.10 -12.87
CA PRO A 146 -3.15 0.04 -11.97
C PRO A 146 -3.49 1.34 -12.73
N GLN A 147 -4.26 2.22 -12.09
CA GLN A 147 -4.51 3.54 -12.65
C GLN A 147 -3.27 4.40 -12.42
N GLN A 148 -2.67 4.87 -13.50
CA GLN A 148 -1.45 5.66 -13.45
C GLN A 148 -1.76 7.12 -13.75
N ASN A 149 -1.29 8.02 -12.88
CA ASN A 149 -1.47 9.45 -13.10
C ASN A 149 -0.76 9.92 -14.38
N ALA A 150 -1.31 10.96 -15.00
CA ALA A 150 -0.79 11.54 -16.24
C ALA A 150 0.67 12.02 -16.11
N GLN A 151 1.07 12.54 -14.93
CA GLN A 151 2.43 13.00 -14.70
C GLN A 151 3.43 11.83 -14.73
N PHE A 152 3.08 10.68 -14.15
CA PHE A 152 3.89 9.48 -14.18
C PHE A 152 4.01 8.91 -15.59
N LEU A 153 2.89 8.84 -16.32
CA LEU A 153 2.89 8.43 -17.72
C LEU A 153 3.76 9.34 -18.59
N HIS A 154 3.67 10.66 -18.37
CA HIS A 154 4.53 11.63 -19.03
C HIS A 154 6.01 11.38 -18.72
N CYS A 155 6.39 11.23 -17.44
CA CYS A 155 7.76 10.92 -17.04
C CYS A 155 8.28 9.62 -17.69
N LYS A 156 7.47 8.56 -17.74
CA LYS A 156 7.85 7.32 -18.44
C LYS A 156 8.10 7.56 -19.93
N SER A 157 7.36 8.48 -20.55
CA SER A 157 7.47 8.77 -21.98
C SER A 157 8.68 9.64 -22.34
N VAL A 158 9.16 10.50 -21.45
CA VAL A 158 10.21 11.49 -21.78
C VAL A 158 11.58 11.21 -21.17
N LEU A 159 11.66 10.42 -20.09
CA LEU A 159 12.93 10.18 -19.41
C LEU A 159 13.74 9.09 -20.13
N PRO A 160 14.99 9.36 -20.57
CA PRO A 160 15.77 8.39 -21.37
C PRO A 160 16.01 7.07 -20.65
N TRP A 161 16.29 7.13 -19.35
CA TRP A 161 16.47 5.93 -18.52
C TRP A 161 15.19 5.11 -18.39
N TRP A 162 14.00 5.66 -18.71
CA TRP A 162 12.77 4.88 -18.77
C TRP A 162 12.61 4.09 -20.08
N GLN A 163 13.19 4.58 -21.17
CA GLN A 163 13.08 4.03 -22.51
C GLN A 163 14.16 2.99 -22.83
N GLN A 164 15.30 3.04 -22.14
CA GLN A 164 16.39 2.08 -22.31
C GLN A 164 15.97 0.69 -21.81
N GLN A 165 16.08 -0.31 -22.69
CA GLN A 165 16.11 -1.72 -22.32
C GLN A 165 17.50 -2.01 -21.73
N ALA A 166 17.53 -2.62 -20.54
CA ALA A 166 18.75 -3.04 -19.88
C ALA A 166 19.37 -4.26 -20.58
#